data_AF-C6VU48-F1
#
_entry.id   AF-C6VU48-F1
#
_cell.length_a   1.000
_cell.length_b   1.000
_cell.length_c   1.000
_cell.angle_alpha   90.00
_cell.angle_beta   90.00
_cell.angle_gamma   90.00
#
_symmetry.space_group_name_H-M   'P 1'
#
loop_
_entity.id
_entity.type
_entity.pdbx_description
1 polymer ?
#
loop_
_entity_poly.entity_id
_entity_poly.type
_entity_poly.pdbx_seq_one_letter_code
_entity_poly.pdbx_strand_id
1 'polypeptide(L)' 'MAKKGNRVQVILECTEQKESGVPGMSRYVTTKNRKNTPGRMELKKFNSFLRRYTLHKEIK' A
#
# COMPACT_ATOMS: atom_id res chain seq x y z
N MET A 1 10.53 20.90 -14.10
CA MET A 1 9.75 19.99 -13.23
C MET A 1 10.38 20.00 -11.84
N ALA A 2 9.65 20.41 -10.80
CA ALA A 2 10.21 20.48 -9.44
C ALA A 2 10.63 19.07 -8.97
N LYS A 3 11.88 18.92 -8.50
CA LYS A 3 12.35 17.65 -7.92
C LYS A 3 11.39 17.25 -6.81
N LYS A 4 10.69 16.13 -6.97
CA LYS A 4 10.01 15.43 -5.86
C LYS A 4 11.13 15.05 -4.89
N GLY A 5 11.39 15.87 -3.87
CA GLY A 5 12.54 15.74 -2.98
C GLY A 5 12.57 14.41 -2.23
N ASN A 6 12.18 14.39 -0.95
CA ASN A 6 12.19 13.16 -0.15
C ASN A 6 10.89 12.33 -0.26
N ARG A 7 10.01 12.67 -1.20
CA ARG A 7 8.75 11.97 -1.44
C ARG A 7 8.95 10.86 -2.47
N VAL A 8 8.83 9.62 -2.02
CA VAL A 8 8.99 8.41 -2.82
C VAL A 8 7.61 7.80 -3.07
N GLN A 9 7.37 7.29 -4.27
CA GLN A 9 6.17 6.49 -4.55
C GLN A 9 6.33 5.09 -3.97
N VAL A 10 5.34 4.65 -3.22
CA VAL A 10 5.29 3.33 -2.59
C VAL A 10 4.00 2.63 -2.98
N ILE A 11 4.06 1.30 -3.01
CA ILE A 11 2.92 0.45 -3.34
C ILE A 11 2.51 -0.30 -2.08
N LEU A 12 1.24 -0.14 -1.68
CA LEU A 12 0.62 -0.87 -0.60
C LEU A 12 -0.18 -2.04 -1.20
N GLU A 13 0.06 -3.25 -0.74
CA GLU A 13 -0.63 -4.47 -1.18
C GLU A 13 -1.39 -5.10 -0.02
N CYS A 14 -2.60 -5.60 -0.27
CA CYS A 14 -3.39 -6.31 0.72
C CYS A 14 -2.72 -7.62 1.14
N THR A 15 -2.56 -7.85 2.44
CA THR A 15 -1.98 -9.12 2.95
C THR A 15 -3.02 -10.23 3.04
N GLU A 16 -4.24 -9.89 3.45
CA GLU A 16 -5.33 -10.85 3.66
C GLU A 16 -5.84 -11.49 2.36
N GLN A 17 -5.67 -10.79 1.23
CA GLN A 17 -6.14 -11.26 -0.06
C GLN A 17 -5.35 -12.47 -0.57
N LYS A 18 -4.06 -12.61 -0.22
CA LYS A 18 -3.25 -13.79 -0.59
C LYS A 18 -3.82 -15.09 -0.01
N GLU A 19 -4.40 -15.02 1.18
CA GLU A 19 -4.94 -16.19 1.88
C GLU A 19 -6.39 -16.49 1.48
N SER A 20 -7.08 -15.51 0.89
CA SER A 20 -8.53 -15.61 0.58
C SER A 20 -8.84 -16.38 -0.71
N GLY A 21 -7.83 -16.76 -1.52
CA GLY A 21 -8.02 -17.51 -2.77
C GLY A 21 -8.74 -16.74 -3.90
N VAL A 22 -8.96 -15.43 -3.74
CA VAL A 22 -9.63 -14.59 -4.73
C VAL A 22 -8.63 -14.17 -5.81
N PRO A 23 -8.95 -14.32 -7.11
CA PRO A 23 -8.06 -13.89 -8.18
C PRO A 23 -7.88 -12.37 -8.18
N GLY A 24 -6.62 -11.93 -8.20
CA GLY A 24 -6.22 -10.52 -8.19
C GLY A 24 -5.54 -10.09 -6.88
N MET A 25 -5.02 -8.86 -6.85
CA MET A 25 -4.50 -8.23 -5.62
C MET A 25 -4.88 -6.75 -5.57
N SER A 26 -5.50 -6.34 -4.46
CA SER A 26 -5.74 -4.93 -4.15
C SER A 26 -4.43 -4.21 -3.89
N ARG A 27 -4.11 -3.24 -4.75
CA ARG A 27 -2.88 -2.44 -4.70
C ARG A 27 -3.19 -0.95 -4.72
N TYR A 28 -2.53 -0.19 -3.86
CA TYR A 28 -2.62 1.26 -3.80
C TYR A 28 -1.26 1.89 -4.06
N VAL A 29 -1.20 2.82 -5.01
CA VAL A 29 -0.03 3.66 -5.23
C VAL A 29 -0.18 4.91 -4.38
N THR A 30 0.76 5.13 -3.46
CA THR A 30 0.78 6.33 -2.62
C THR A 30 2.18 6.94 -2.61
N THR A 31 2.34 8.12 -2.03
CA THR A 31 3.66 8.71 -1.83
C THR A 31 3.96 8.80 -0.34
N LYS A 32 5.12 8.31 0.09
CA LYS A 32 5.61 8.51 1.46
C LYS A 32 6.81 9.44 1.48
N ASN A 33 7.00 10.14 2.59
CA ASN A 33 8.22 10.91 2.83
C ASN A 33 9.23 10.04 3.57
N ARG A 34 10.33 9.66 2.92
CA ARG A 34 11.34 8.75 3.47
C ARG A 34 12.03 9.30 4.73
N LYS A 35 12.06 10.64 4.91
CA LYS A 35 12.65 11.28 6.10
C LYS A 35 11.74 11.16 7.33
N ASN A 36 10.43 11.33 7.14
CA ASN A 36 9.48 11.33 8.25
C ASN A 36 9.01 9.92 8.59
N THR A 37 8.96 9.03 7.60
CA THR A 37 8.46 7.66 7.75
C THR A 37 9.45 6.69 7.10
N PRO A 38 10.57 6.36 7.79
CA PRO A 38 11.60 5.49 7.24
C PRO A 38 11.18 4.01 7.21
N GLY A 39 10.25 3.60 8.08
CA GLY A 39 9.73 2.24 8.15
C GLY A 39 8.79 1.86 6.99
N ARG A 40 8.38 0.59 6.97
CA ARG A 40 7.32 0.10 6.07
C ARG A 40 5.97 0.65 6.54
N MET A 41 5.21 1.21 5.60
CA MET A 41 3.89 1.72 5.89
C MET A 41 2.85 0.58 5.91
N GLU A 42 2.02 0.56 6.94
CA GLU A 42 0.86 -0.33 7.03
C GLU A 42 -0.40 0.52 7.21
N LEU A 43 -1.38 0.38 6.32
CA LEU A 43 -2.62 1.13 6.37
C LEU A 43 -3.81 0.21 6.16
N LYS A 44 -4.88 0.46 6.93
CA LYS A 44 -6.19 -0.12 6.64
C LYS A 44 -6.79 0.61 5.45
N LYS A 45 -6.97 -0.10 4.35
CA LYS A 45 -7.63 0.40 3.15
C LYS A 45 -8.76 -0.53 2.76
N PHE A 46 -9.78 0.02 2.13
CA PHE A 46 -10.86 -0.77 1.58
C PHE A 46 -10.29 -1.70 0.51
N ASN A 47 -10.72 -2.95 0.49
CA ASN A 47 -10.38 -3.88 -0.56
C ASN A 47 -11.63 -4.16 -1.38
N SER A 48 -11.61 -3.82 -2.67
CA SER A 48 -12.75 -4.00 -3.58
C SER A 48 -13.08 -5.47 -3.83
N PHE A 49 -12.10 -6.37 -3.77
CA PHE A 49 -12.28 -7.81 -3.96
C PHE A 49 -12.96 -8.48 -2.76
N LEU A 50 -12.55 -8.11 -1.54
CA LEU A 50 -13.12 -8.64 -0.29
C LEU A 50 -14.30 -7.80 0.23
N ARG A 51 -14.57 -6.66 -0.40
CA ARG A 51 -15.60 -5.67 -0.02
C ARG A 51 -15.54 -5.23 1.45
N ARG A 52 -14.35 -5.22 2.04
CA ARG A 52 -14.11 -4.86 3.44
C ARG A 52 -12.79 -4.12 3.60
N TYR A 53 -12.61 -3.43 4.73
CA TYR A 53 -11.32 -2.84 5.07
C TYR A 53 -10.35 -3.93 5.51
N THR A 54 -9.18 -3.95 4.88
CA THR A 54 -8.12 -4.93 5.15
C THR A 54 -6.78 -4.23 5.32
N LEU A 55 -5.85 -4.93 5.95
CA LEU A 55 -4.50 -4.45 6.13
C LEU A 55 -3.74 -4.46 4.80
N HIS A 56 -3.21 -3.32 4.41
CA HIS A 56 -2.32 -3.18 3.26
C HIS A 56 -0.92 -2.80 3.73
N LYS A 57 0.08 -3.56 3.30
CA LYS A 57 1.49 -3.35 3.65
C LYS A 57 2.30 -2.88 2.46
N GLU A 58 3.27 -2.02 2.72
CA GLU A 58 4.25 -1.58 1.73
C GLU A 58 5.14 -2.74 1.25
N ILE A 59 5.25 -2.90 -0.06
CA ILE A 59 6.07 -3.95 -0.70
C ILE A 59 7.39 -3.42 -1.25
N LYS A 60 7.40 -2.18 -1.76
CA LYS A 60 8.51 -1.63 -2.52
C LYS A 60 8.85 -0.23 -2.05
#